data_AF-A0A533WU76-F1
#
_entry.id   AF-A0A533WU76-F1
#
_cell.length_a   1.000
_cell.length_b   1.000
_cell.length_c   1.000
_cell.angle_alpha   90.00
_cell.angle_beta   90.00
_cell.angle_gamma   90.00
#
_symmetry.space_group_name_H-M   'P 1'
#
loop_
_entity.id
_entity.type
_entity.pdbx_description
1 polymer ?
#
loop_
_entity_poly.entity_id
_entity_poly.type
_entity_poly.pdbx_seq_one_letter_code
_entity_poly.pdbx_strand_id
1 'polypeptide(L)' 'MELTITRIFDARRDRVWKAWTDPEIFMKWWGPKYFSCPLANLDLRIGGKYLVAMRGP' A
#
# COMPACT_ATOMS: atom_id res chain seq x y z
N MET A 1 -14.47 -17.78 -0.40
CA MET A 1 -14.06 -17.39 0.97
C MET A 1 -13.82 -15.89 0.94
N GLU A 2 -14.40 -15.17 1.90
CA GLU A 2 -14.20 -13.73 2.07
C GLU A 2 -13.39 -13.51 3.34
N LEU A 3 -12.37 -12.65 3.28
CA LEU A 3 -11.53 -12.27 4.42
C LEU A 3 -11.68 -10.77 4.67
N THR A 4 -12.12 -10.41 5.88
CA THR A 4 -12.28 -9.01 6.29
C THR A 4 -11.24 -8.65 7.34
N ILE A 5 -10.50 -7.56 7.10
CA ILE A 5 -9.52 -7.01 8.05
C ILE A 5 -9.95 -5.59 8.41
N THR A 6 -10.21 -5.37 9.70
CA THR A 6 -10.54 -4.04 10.25
C THR A 6 -9.42 -3.55 11.16
N ARG A 7 -9.01 -2.29 11.01
CA ARG A 7 -8.03 -1.60 11.84
C ARG A 7 -8.44 -0.15 12.06
N ILE A 8 -8.17 0.37 13.26
CA ILE A 8 -8.37 1.77 13.63
C ILE A 8 -7.00 2.43 13.68
N PHE A 9 -6.87 3.59 13.05
CA PHE A 9 -5.65 4.40 13.07
C PHE A 9 -5.95 5.73 13.73
N ASP A 10 -5.10 6.14 14.67
CA ASP A 10 -5.09 7.50 15.20
C ASP A 10 -4.40 8.45 14.19
N ALA A 11 -5.04 8.61 13.04
CA ALA A 11 -4.56 9.43 11.95
C ALA A 11 -5.76 9.99 11.17
N ARG A 12 -5.58 11.18 10.61
CA ARG A 12 -6.58 11.76 9.73
C ARG A 12 -6.78 10.88 8.48
N ARG A 13 -8.01 10.83 7.98
CA ARG A 13 -8.41 10.03 6.80
C ARG A 13 -7.53 10.30 5.58
N ASP A 14 -7.16 11.56 5.34
CA ASP A 14 -6.30 11.96 4.22
C ASP A 14 -4.91 11.35 4.30
N ARG A 15 -4.35 11.19 5.51
CA ARG A 15 -3.05 10.51 5.69
C ARG A 15 -3.15 9.02 5.43
N VAL A 16 -4.22 8.38 5.92
CA VAL A 16 -4.46 6.96 5.64
C VAL A 16 -4.64 6.74 4.14
N TRP A 17 -5.42 7.58 3.46
CA TRP A 17 -5.57 7.52 2.01
C TRP A 17 -4.24 7.70 1.28
N LYS A 18 -3.41 8.66 1.71
CA LYS A 18 -2.10 8.90 1.12
C LYS A 18 -1.17 7.68 1.25
N ALA A 19 -1.24 6.95 2.37
CA ALA A 19 -0.45 5.73 2.55
C ALA A 19 -0.76 4.64 1.50
N TRP A 20 -1.96 4.63 0.94
CA TRP A 20 -2.36 3.69 -0.12
C TRP A 20 -2.17 4.23 -1.54
N THR A 21 -2.04 5.55 -1.70
CA THR A 21 -2.13 6.20 -3.02
C THR A 21 -0.88 6.91 -3.47
N ASP A 22 0.01 7.29 -2.56
CA ASP A 22 1.32 7.82 -2.86
C ASP A 22 2.32 6.66 -2.95
N PRO A 23 2.95 6.40 -4.13
CA PRO A 23 3.87 5.29 -4.30
C PRO A 23 5.05 5.32 -3.32
N GLU A 24 5.60 6.49 -3.02
CA GLU A 24 6.75 6.62 -2.11
C GLU A 24 6.38 6.29 -0.68
N ILE A 25 5.16 6.61 -0.25
CA ILE A 25 4.67 6.26 1.09
C ILE A 25 4.27 4.79 1.13
N PHE A 26 3.60 4.30 0.08
CA PHE A 26 3.17 2.91 -0.04
C PHE A 26 4.34 1.94 0.12
N MET A 27 5.45 2.19 -0.58
CA MET A 27 6.65 1.35 -0.52
C MET A 27 7.28 1.25 0.88
N LYS A 28 6.99 2.19 1.79
CA LYS A 28 7.55 2.19 3.16
C LYS A 28 6.88 1.20 4.09
N TRP A 29 5.66 0.76 3.79
CA TRP A 29 4.90 -0.13 4.67
C TRP A 29 4.37 -1.39 3.98
N TRP A 30 4.43 -1.45 2.64
CA TRP A 30 3.96 -2.61 1.90
C TRP A 30 4.84 -3.85 2.16
N GLY A 31 4.21 -4.87 2.72
CA GLY A 31 4.81 -6.17 3.02
C GLY A 31 4.97 -6.44 4.52
N PRO A 32 5.24 -7.70 4.90
CA PRO A 32 5.54 -8.05 6.29
C PRO A 32 6.83 -7.36 6.79
N LYS A 33 7.03 -7.39 8.11
CA LYS A 33 8.31 -6.98 8.72
C LYS A 33 9.48 -7.71 8.04
N TYR A 34 10.56 -6.97 7.74
CA TYR A 34 11.77 -7.42 7.02
C TYR A 34 11.64 -7.62 5.51
N PHE A 35 10.47 -7.36 4.92
CA PHE A 35 10.33 -7.28 3.46
C PHE A 35 10.63 -5.86 2.99
N SER A 36 11.00 -5.75 1.72
CA SER A 36 11.15 -4.47 1.03
C SER A 36 10.19 -4.40 -0.17
N CYS A 37 9.88 -3.18 -0.58
CA CYS A 37 9.09 -2.90 -1.78
C CYS A 37 9.94 -2.13 -2.79
N PRO A 38 10.62 -2.81 -3.73
CA PRO A 38 11.56 -2.16 -4.65
C PRO A 38 10.87 -1.43 -5.82
N LEU A 39 9.57 -1.65 -6.04
CA LEU A 39 8.80 -1.01 -7.10
C LEU A 39 7.34 -0.85 -6.68
N ALA A 40 6.78 0.34 -6.88
CA ALA A 40 5.35 0.59 -6.87
C ALA A 40 4.99 1.58 -7.98
N ASN A 41 4.29 1.10 -9.01
CA ASN A 41 3.68 1.92 -10.05
C ASN A 41 2.17 1.87 -9.84
N LEU A 42 1.56 3.00 -9.46
CA LEU A 42 0.15 3.08 -9.08
C LEU A 42 -0.59 4.06 -10.00
N ASP A 43 -1.37 3.55 -10.98
CA ASP A 43 -2.31 4.36 -11.76
C ASP A 43 -3.72 4.23 -11.15
N LEU A 44 -3.97 5.00 -10.08
CA LEU A 44 -5.17 4.88 -9.26
C LEU A 44 -6.33 5.73 -9.81
N ARG A 45 -6.91 5.24 -10.89
CA ARG A 45 -8.14 5.74 -11.50
C ARG A 45 -8.98 4.57 -12.01
N ILE A 46 -10.23 4.83 -12.37
CA ILE A 46 -11.10 3.79 -12.97
C ILE A 46 -10.44 3.26 -14.25
N GLY A 47 -10.26 1.94 -14.31
CA GLY A 47 -9.58 1.26 -15.42
C GLY A 47 -8.03 1.36 -15.40
N GLY A 48 -7.46 2.07 -14.43
CA GLY A 48 -6.02 2.11 -14.20
C GLY A 48 -5.47 0.79 -13.66
N LYS A 49 -4.15 0.62 -13.72
CA LYS A 49 -3.45 -0.58 -13.28
C LYS A 49 -2.41 -0.24 -12.22
N TYR A 50 -2.09 -1.21 -11.38
CA TYR A 50 -0.96 -1.11 -10.47
C TYR A 50 -0.01 -2.29 -10.66
N LEU A 51 1.28 -2.03 -10.46
CA LEU A 51 2.33 -3.03 -10.39
C LEU A 51 3.18 -2.74 -9.16
N VAL A 52 3.20 -3.70 -8.24
CA VAL A 52 3.95 -3.60 -6.98
C VAL A 52 4.81 -4.84 -6.84
N ALA A 53 6.10 -4.64 -6.60
CA ALA A 53 7.03 -5.71 -6.27
C ALA A 53 7.18 -5.82 -4.76
N MET A 54 7.28 -7.05 -4.26
CA MET A 54 7.62 -7.34 -2.87
C MET A 54 8.82 -8.28 -2.88
N ARG A 55 9.86 -7.93 -2.11
CA ARG A 55 11.07 -8.73 -1.97
C ARG A 55 11.22 -9.17 -0.52
N GLY A 56 11.31 -10.47 -0.30
CA GLY A 56 11.67 -11.06 0.99
C GLY A 56 13.15 -10.85 1.34
N PRO A 57 13.55 -11.20 2.57
CA PRO A 57 14.95 -11.14 3.02
C PRO A 57 15.93 -11.84 2.08
#